data_AF-A0A1X0RHZ7-F1
#
_entry.id   AF-A0A1X0RHZ7-F1
#
_cell.length_a   1.000
_cell.length_b   1.000
_cell.length_c   1.000
_cell.angle_alpha   90.00
_cell.angle_beta   90.00
_cell.angle_gamma   90.00
#
_symmetry.space_group_name_H-M   'P 1'
#
loop_
_entity.id
_entity.type
_entity.pdbx_description
1 polymer ?
#
loop_
_entity_poly.entity_id
_entity_poly.type
_entity_poly.pdbx_seq_one_letter_code
_entity_poly.pdbx_strand_id
1 'polypeptide(L)' 'MINRPNHVIQNQRHFQASTPVPLWLKGKRDKLFASIVFVGLTVGVLGAVEGTIRYLL' A
#
# COMPACT_ATOMS: atom_id res chain seq x y z
N MET A 1 -1.18 -2.57 33.77
CA MET A 1 -0.25 -2.57 32.61
C MET A 1 -0.43 -3.87 31.84
N ILE A 2 -0.69 -3.81 30.54
CA ILE A 2 -0.82 -5.01 29.70
C ILE A 2 0.57 -5.41 29.22
N ASN A 3 1.07 -6.58 29.63
CA ASN A 3 2.32 -7.13 29.11
C ASN A 3 2.08 -7.64 27.68
N ARG A 4 2.44 -6.84 26.66
CA ARG A 4 2.44 -7.28 25.26
C ARG A 4 3.85 -7.70 24.85
N PRO A 5 3.99 -8.80 24.10
CA PRO A 5 5.29 -9.20 23.59
C PRO A 5 5.87 -8.13 22.65
N ASN A 6 7.16 -7.82 22.83
CA ASN A 6 7.89 -6.89 22.00
C ASN A 6 8.45 -7.62 20.77
N HIS A 7 7.99 -7.25 19.58
CA HIS A 7 8.45 -7.82 18.31
C HIS A 7 9.34 -6.87 17.48
N VAL A 8 9.85 -5.79 18.07
CA VAL A 8 10.63 -4.77 17.34
C VAL A 8 11.86 -5.37 16.65
N ILE A 9 12.65 -6.19 17.34
CA ILE A 9 13.86 -6.80 16.76
C ILE A 9 13.51 -7.77 15.61
N GLN A 10 12.41 -8.51 15.73
CA GLN A 10 11.95 -9.42 14.67
C GLN A 10 11.51 -8.63 13.43
N ASN A 11 10.77 -7.53 13.63
CA ASN A 11 10.35 -6.64 12.56
C ASN A 11 11.56 -5.96 11.89
N GLN A 12 12.54 -5.48 12.66
CA GLN A 12 13.77 -4.90 12.12
C GLN A 12 14.50 -5.89 11.20
N ARG A 13 14.72 -7.13 11.67
CA ARG A 13 15.33 -8.18 10.83
C ARG A 13 14.53 -8.45 9.56
N HIS A 14 13.21 -8.55 9.66
CA HIS A 14 12.33 -8.76 8.51
C HIS A 14 12.47 -7.62 7.49
N PHE A 15 12.25 -6.37 7.91
CA PHE A 15 12.25 -5.21 7.00
C PHE A 15 13.64 -4.79 6.52
N GLN A 16 14.71 -5.10 7.25
CA GLN A 16 16.11 -4.80 6.86
C GLN A 16 16.80 -5.96 6.13
N ALA A 17 16.19 -7.15 6.03
CA ALA A 17 16.74 -8.25 5.24
C ALA A 17 16.98 -7.80 3.78
N SER A 18 18.13 -8.19 3.21
CA SER A 18 18.47 -7.89 1.81
C SER A 18 17.55 -8.67 0.87
N THR A 19 16.49 -8.00 0.42
CA THR A 19 15.46 -8.54 -0.48
C THR A 19 15.23 -7.57 -1.62
N PRO A 20 14.98 -8.03 -2.86
CA PRO A 20 14.64 -7.14 -3.96
C PRO A 20 13.22 -6.54 -3.87
N VAL A 21 12.46 -6.91 -2.83
CA VAL A 21 11.08 -6.45 -2.63
C VAL A 21 11.07 -5.01 -2.12
N PRO A 22 10.33 -4.08 -2.75
CA PRO A 22 10.15 -2.73 -2.26
C PRO A 22 9.58 -2.68 -0.84
N LEU A 23 9.96 -1.67 -0.06
CA LEU A 23 9.55 -1.54 1.34
C LEU A 23 8.02 -1.58 1.53
N TRP A 24 7.29 -0.90 0.64
CA TRP A 24 5.82 -0.80 0.65
C TRP A 24 5.09 -2.07 0.20
N LEU A 25 5.80 -3.17 -0.07
CA LEU A 25 5.25 -4.50 -0.35
C LEU A 25 5.78 -5.58 0.59
N LYS A 26 6.61 -5.20 1.57
CA LYS A 26 7.41 -6.15 2.35
C LYS A 26 6.64 -6.74 3.55
N GLY A 27 5.69 -6.00 4.10
CA GLY A 27 4.81 -6.48 5.15
C GLY A 27 3.77 -7.47 4.63
N LYS A 28 3.29 -8.34 5.52
CA LYS A 28 2.30 -9.39 5.17
C LYS A 28 0.99 -8.84 4.61
N ARG A 29 0.59 -7.63 5.03
CA ARG A 29 -0.66 -6.97 4.63
C ARG A 29 -0.43 -5.86 3.60
N ASP A 30 0.82 -5.50 3.34
CA ASP A 30 1.15 -4.33 2.51
C ASP A 30 0.66 -4.51 1.07
N LYS A 31 0.66 -5.75 0.56
CA LYS A 31 0.06 -6.08 -0.75
C LYS A 31 -1.42 -5.73 -0.82
N LEU A 32 -2.19 -6.01 0.24
CA LEU A 32 -3.61 -5.67 0.30
C LEU A 32 -3.80 -4.15 0.30
N PHE A 33 -3.04 -3.43 1.12
CA PHE A 33 -3.10 -1.97 1.18
C PHE A 33 -2.70 -1.32 -0.15
N ALA A 34 -1.62 -1.80 -0.77
CA ALA A 34 -1.19 -1.35 -2.09
C ALA A 34 -2.30 -1.53 -3.13
N SER A 35 -2.92 -2.72 -3.19
CA SER A 35 -4.03 -2.98 -4.11
C SER A 35 -5.20 -2.02 -3.90
N ILE A 36 -5.60 -1.76 -2.66
CA ILE A 36 -6.69 -0.82 -2.34
C ILE A 36 -6.34 0.59 -2.84
N VAL A 37 -5.11 1.05 -2.59
CA VAL A 37 -4.65 2.36 -3.04
C VAL A 37 -4.67 2.46 -4.57
N PHE A 38 -4.11 1.48 -5.28
CA PHE A 38 -4.09 1.51 -6.74
C PHE A 38 -5.49 1.42 -7.36
N VAL A 39 -6.39 0.65 -6.77
CA VAL A 39 -7.80 0.61 -7.20
C VAL A 39 -8.46 1.98 -7.02
N GLY A 40 -8.32 2.60 -5.86
CA GLY A 40 -8.88 3.92 -5.59
C GLY A 40 -8.34 4.99 -6.55
N LEU A 41 -7.02 5.01 -6.76
CA LEU A 41 -6.38 5.92 -7.71
C LEU A 41 -6.87 5.69 -9.14
N THR A 42 -6.97 4.44 -9.58
CA THR A 42 -7.44 4.09 -10.93
C THR A 42 -8.89 4.57 -11.14
N VAL A 43 -9.78 4.28 -10.19
CA VAL A 43 -11.18 4.74 -10.25
C VAL A 43 -11.25 6.27 -10.27
N GLY A 44 -10.47 6.95 -9.43
CA GLY A 44 -10.42 8.41 -9.39
C GLY A 44 -9.96 9.03 -10.71
N VAL A 45 -8.88 8.50 -11.30
CA VAL A 45 -8.35 8.97 -12.58
C VAL A 45 -9.34 8.74 -13.71
N LEU A 46 -9.93 7.53 -13.80
CA LEU A 46 -10.94 7.23 -14.82
C LEU A 46 -12.16 8.13 -14.70
N GLY A 47 -12.65 8.37 -13.48
CA GLY A 47 -13.77 9.28 -13.23
C GLY A 47 -13.46 10.73 -13.64
N ALA A 48 -12.25 11.21 -13.36
CA ALA A 48 -11.81 12.55 -13.76
C ALA A 48 -11.72 12.68 -15.29
N VAL A 49 -11.18 11.66 -15.97
CA VAL A 49 -11.08 11.63 -17.43
C VAL A 49 -12.48 11.62 -18.07
N GLU A 50 -13.37 10.74 -17.61
CA GLU A 50 -14.75 10.65 -18.12
C GLU A 50 -15.52 11.97 -17.91
N GLY A 51 -15.40 12.57 -16.73
CA GLY A 51 -16.02 13.87 -16.45
C GLY A 51 -15.50 14.98 -17.36
N THR A 52 -14.19 14.97 -17.66
CA THR A 52 -13.58 15.93 -18.59
C THR A 52 -14.09 15.73 -20.01
N ILE A 53 -14.20 14.49 -20.47
CA ILE A 53 -14.72 14.17 -21.81
C ILE A 53 -16.16 14.68 -21.97
N ARG A 54 -17.03 14.41 -20.99
CA ARG A 54 -18.43 14.86 -21.00
C ARG A 54 -18.60 16.38 -20.91
N TYR A 55 -17.62 17.07 -20.34
CA TYR A 55 -17.64 18.53 -20.27
C TYR A 55 -17.23 19.18 -21.60
N LEU A 56 -16.33 18.54 -22.35
CA LEU A 56 -15.74 19.10 -23.57
C LEU A 56 -16.47 18.73 -24.86
N LEU A 57 -17.10 17.56 -24.92
CA LEU A 57 -17.84 17.05 -26.09
C LEU A 57 -19.34 17.12 -25.86
#